data_AF-A0AAP0IP91-F1
#
_entry.id   AF-A0AAP0IP91-F1
#
_cell.length_a   1.000
_cell.length_b   1.000
_cell.length_c   1.000
_cell.angle_alpha   90.00
_cell.angle_beta   90.00
_cell.angle_gamma   90.00
#
_symmetry.space_group_name_H-M   'P 1'
#
loop_
_entity.id
_entity.type
_entity.pdbx_description
1 polymer ?
#
loop_
_entity_poly.entity_id
_entity_poly.type
_entity_poly.pdbx_seq_one_letter_code
_entity_poly.pdbx_strand_id
1 'polypeptide(L)'
;MESIDHLFLTCSFSCRLWEELSREIGIEWQNPQSLRTWMEQAAAISCGNKRNLLFKAGLLALLWALWGERNQRIFKEIDNTWQEIWESTKRNVGLTLHGHKEFVRWSWQQWQGNWYDFC
;
A
#
# COMPACT_ATOMS: atom_id res chain seq x y z
N MET A 1 -5.54 -1.69 23.11
CA MET A 1 -5.35 -0.22 22.96
C MET A 1 -4.85 0.00 21.55
N GLU A 2 -5.53 0.84 20.78
CA GLU A 2 -5.10 1.16 19.43
C GLU A 2 -3.97 2.19 19.47
N SER A 3 -2.77 1.79 19.06
CA SER A 3 -1.62 2.67 18.85
C SER A 3 -1.41 2.91 17.35
N ILE A 4 -0.54 3.86 16.98
CA ILE A 4 -0.13 4.07 15.59
C ILE A 4 0.44 2.76 15.01
N ASP A 5 1.29 2.07 15.75
CA ASP A 5 1.88 0.80 15.28
C ASP A 5 0.83 -0.31 15.15
N HIS A 6 -0.14 -0.39 16.08
CA HIS A 6 -1.27 -1.32 15.95
C HIS A 6 -2.10 -1.01 14.72
N LEU A 7 -2.45 0.26 14.51
CA LEU A 7 -3.28 0.69 13.41
C LEU A 7 -2.63 0.42 12.06
N PHE A 8 -1.36 0.79 11.89
CA PHE A 8 -0.71 0.74 10.58
C PHE A 8 0.02 -0.57 10.27
N LEU A 9 0.40 -1.36 11.28
CA LEU A 9 1.28 -2.52 11.08
C LEU A 9 0.77 -3.81 11.71
N THR A 10 0.42 -3.80 13.00
CA THR A 10 0.34 -5.06 13.76
C THR A 10 -1.05 -5.62 13.96
N CYS A 11 -2.12 -4.88 13.62
CA CYS A 11 -3.46 -5.46 13.59
C CYS A 11 -3.61 -6.40 12.39
N SER A 12 -4.41 -7.46 12.55
CA SER A 12 -4.61 -8.48 11.50
C SER A 12 -5.08 -7.90 10.17
N PHE A 13 -5.88 -6.83 10.22
CA PHE A 13 -6.36 -6.11 9.06
C PHE A 13 -5.22 -5.46 8.26
N SER A 14 -4.35 -4.72 8.95
CA SER A 14 -3.19 -4.06 8.34
C SER A 14 -2.12 -5.05 7.90
N CYS A 15 -1.85 -6.09 8.70
CA CYS A 15 -0.97 -7.19 8.31
C CYS A 15 -1.38 -7.78 6.96
N ARG A 16 -2.67 -8.07 6.79
CA ARG A 16 -3.18 -8.62 5.54
C ARG A 16 -2.90 -7.71 4.35
N LEU A 17 -3.11 -6.40 4.49
CA LEU A 17 -2.86 -5.44 3.41
C LEU A 17 -1.37 -5.31 3.06
N TRP A 18 -0.48 -5.39 4.06
CA TRP A 18 0.96 -5.44 3.79
C TRP A 18 1.37 -6.72 3.06
N GLU A 19 0.81 -7.88 3.43
CA GLU A 19 1.03 -9.13 2.71
C GLU A 19 0.59 -9.03 1.23
N GLU A 20 -0.57 -8.43 0.98
CA GLU A 20 -1.08 -8.18 -0.39
C GLU A 20 -0.11 -7.28 -1.18
N LEU A 21 0.32 -6.16 -0.59
CA LEU A 21 1.28 -5.26 -1.23
C LEU A 21 2.62 -5.95 -1.52
N SER A 22 3.13 -6.71 -0.54
CA SER A 22 4.37 -7.46 -0.68
C SER A 22 4.29 -8.51 -1.78
N ARG A 23 3.17 -9.22 -1.89
CA ARG A 23 2.95 -10.22 -2.94
C ARG A 23 2.93 -9.59 -4.33
N GLU A 24 2.23 -8.47 -4.47
CA GLU A 24 2.02 -7.79 -5.76
C GLU A 24 3.31 -7.13 -6.27
N ILE A 25 4.13 -6.60 -5.37
CA ILE A 25 5.38 -5.93 -5.73
C ILE A 25 6.56 -6.89 -5.68
N GLY A 26 6.46 -8.00 -4.97
CA GLY A 26 7.55 -8.96 -4.73
C GLY A 26 8.69 -8.39 -3.89
N ILE A 27 8.34 -7.59 -2.87
CA ILE A 27 9.24 -7.08 -1.83
C ILE A 27 8.71 -7.56 -0.49
N GLU A 28 9.54 -8.25 0.28
CA GLU A 28 9.14 -8.82 1.56
C GLU A 28 8.85 -7.74 2.60
N TRP A 29 7.67 -7.82 3.22
CA TRP A 29 7.32 -7.01 4.39
C TRP A 29 7.82 -7.72 5.64
N GLN A 30 8.67 -7.05 6.41
CA GLN A 30 9.38 -7.64 7.55
C GLN A 30 8.57 -7.63 8.86
N ASN A 31 7.28 -7.28 8.80
CA ASN A 31 6.41 -7.11 9.98
C ASN A 31 7.08 -6.39 11.17
N PRO A 32 7.53 -5.14 10.95
CA PRO A 32 8.20 -4.37 11.99
C PRO A 32 7.23 -4.01 13.12
N GLN A 33 7.75 -3.90 14.34
CA GLN A 33 6.95 -3.49 15.50
C GLN A 33 6.68 -1.98 15.55
N SER A 34 7.38 -1.18 14.74
CA SER A 34 7.22 0.28 14.70
C SER A 34 7.10 0.82 13.28
N LEU A 35 6.15 1.73 13.08
CA LEU A 35 5.96 2.43 11.82
C LEU A 35 7.20 3.27 11.47
N ARG A 36 7.85 3.87 12.46
CA ARG A 36 9.10 4.62 12.23
C ARG A 36 10.18 3.72 11.63
N THR A 37 10.45 2.58 12.29
CA THR A 37 11.44 1.61 11.83
C THR A 37 11.08 1.07 10.45
N TRP A 38 9.79 0.80 10.20
CA TRP A 38 9.35 0.38 8.87
C TRP A 38 9.66 1.42 7.80
N MET A 39 9.34 2.69 8.06
CA MET A 39 9.57 3.78 7.11
C MET A 39 11.06 3.97 6.80
N GLU A 40 11.92 3.84 7.81
CA GLU A 40 13.38 3.90 7.64
C GLU A 40 13.91 2.73 6.80
N GLN A 41 13.48 1.50 7.10
CA GLN A 41 13.84 0.31 6.32
C GLN A 41 13.32 0.40 4.89
N ALA A 42 12.04 0.74 4.73
CA ALA A 42 11.41 0.88 3.43
C ALA A 42 12.06 2.00 2.62
N ALA A 43 12.51 3.10 3.23
CA ALA A 43 13.27 4.14 2.54
C ALA A 43 14.59 3.62 1.97
N ALA A 44 15.30 2.76 2.72
CA ALA A 44 16.56 2.14 2.32
C ALA A 44 16.41 1.05 1.24
N ILE A 45 15.20 0.48 1.05
CA ILE A 45 14.95 -0.46 -0.04
C ILE A 45 15.17 0.25 -1.39
N SER A 46 16.08 -0.33 -2.17
CA SER A 46 16.37 0.04 -3.54
C SER A 46 16.24 -1.20 -4.44
N CYS A 47 15.47 -1.05 -5.51
CA CYS A 47 15.30 -2.05 -6.56
C CYS A 47 15.23 -1.32 -7.91
N GLY A 48 15.02 -2.05 -9.02
CA GLY A 48 14.94 -1.43 -10.35
C GLY A 48 13.96 -0.24 -10.36
N ASN A 49 14.29 0.82 -11.13
CA ASN A 49 13.59 2.12 -11.08
C ASN A 49 12.07 2.02 -11.04
N LYS A 50 11.49 1.20 -11.93
CA LYS A 50 10.05 0.99 -12.03
C LYS A 50 9.44 0.32 -10.79
N ARG A 51 10.04 -0.79 -10.35
CA ARG A 51 9.61 -1.50 -9.12
C ARG A 51 9.76 -0.62 -7.89
N ASN A 52 10.81 0.21 -7.82
CA ASN A 52 11.01 1.13 -6.71
C ASN A 52 9.90 2.19 -6.67
N LEU A 53 9.57 2.80 -7.82
CA LEU A 53 8.45 3.75 -7.91
C LEU A 53 7.13 3.11 -7.48
N LEU A 54 6.86 1.90 -7.97
CA LEU A 54 5.67 1.13 -7.60
C LEU A 54 5.61 0.87 -6.09
N PHE A 55 6.73 0.46 -5.49
CA PHE A 55 6.85 0.23 -4.06
C PHE A 55 6.59 1.48 -3.23
N LYS A 56 7.24 2.61 -3.54
CA LYS A 56 7.07 3.83 -2.77
C LYS A 56 5.64 4.38 -2.90
N ALA A 57 5.06 4.32 -4.10
CA ALA A 57 3.67 4.71 -4.31
C ALA A 57 2.70 3.80 -3.55
N GLY A 58 2.90 2.48 -3.61
CA GLY A 58 2.11 1.49 -2.88
C GLY A 58 2.18 1.66 -1.36
N LEU A 59 3.37 1.89 -0.83
CA LEU A 59 3.59 2.17 0.60
C LEU A 59 2.81 3.41 1.06
N LEU A 60 2.93 4.52 0.33
CA LEU A 60 2.22 5.76 0.71
C LEU A 60 0.71 5.63 0.53
N ALA A 61 0.26 4.99 -0.54
CA ALA A 61 -1.15 4.75 -0.82
C ALA A 61 -1.80 3.86 0.25
N LEU A 62 -1.11 2.82 0.71
CA LEU A 62 -1.61 1.92 1.75
C LEU A 62 -1.72 2.62 3.10
N LEU A 63 -0.69 3.39 3.51
CA LEU A 63 -0.75 4.19 4.72
C LEU A 63 -1.90 5.20 4.67
N TRP A 64 -2.09 5.86 3.53
CA TRP A 64 -3.21 6.77 3.34
C TRP A 64 -4.57 6.07 3.44
N ALA A 65 -4.70 4.89 2.82
CA ALA A 65 -5.94 4.13 2.83
C ALA A 65 -6.29 3.62 4.25
N LEU A 66 -5.32 3.12 5.01
CA LEU A 66 -5.49 2.72 6.41
C LEU A 66 -5.88 3.89 7.31
N TRP A 67 -5.24 5.05 7.13
CA TRP A 67 -5.62 6.27 7.84
C TRP A 67 -7.05 6.71 7.50
N GLY A 68 -7.40 6.65 6.21
CA GLY A 68 -8.74 6.97 5.72
C GLY A 68 -9.81 6.04 6.27
N GLU A 69 -9.55 4.73 6.29
CA GLU A 69 -10.43 3.71 6.89
C GLU A 69 -10.73 4.06 8.34
N ARG A 70 -9.67 4.30 9.13
CA ARG A 70 -9.80 4.61 10.55
C ARG A 70 -10.67 5.84 10.80
N ASN A 71 -10.45 6.89 9.99
CA ASN A 71 -11.25 8.10 10.08
C ASN A 71 -12.72 7.85 9.69
N GLN A 72 -12.99 7.02 8.68
CA GLN A 72 -14.36 6.68 8.32
C GLN A 72 -15.06 5.90 9.43
N ARG A 73 -14.37 4.96 10.10
CA ARG A 73 -14.91 4.23 11.24
C ARG A 73 -15.27 5.17 12.40
N ILE A 74 -14.40 6.15 12.72
CA ILE A 74 -14.65 7.11 13.83
C ILE A 74 -15.77 8.10 13.50
N PHE A 75 -15.68 8.74 12.34
CA PHE A 75 -16.48 9.92 12.04
C PHE A 75 -17.77 9.61 11.27
N LYS A 76 -17.87 8.42 10.68
CA LYS A 76 -19.00 8.04 9.82
C LYS A 76 -19.61 6.69 10.17
N GLU A 77 -19.04 5.96 11.14
CA GLU A 77 -19.48 4.61 11.51
C GLU A 77 -19.50 3.64 10.32
N ILE A 78 -18.61 3.87 9.35
CA ILE A 78 -18.44 3.00 8.18
C ILE A 78 -17.27 2.06 8.44
N ASP A 79 -17.55 0.76 8.39
CA ASP A 79 -16.56 -0.31 8.49
C ASP A 79 -16.26 -0.87 7.10
N ASN A 80 -15.08 -0.57 6.56
CA ASN A 80 -14.66 -1.12 5.28
C ASN A 80 -13.96 -2.48 5.49
N THR A 81 -14.17 -3.39 4.56
CA THR A 81 -13.43 -4.64 4.45
C THR A 81 -11.99 -4.39 4.00
N TRP A 82 -11.08 -5.35 4.26
CA TRP A 82 -9.70 -5.22 3.81
C TRP A 82 -9.62 -5.17 2.27
N GLN A 83 -10.55 -5.85 1.58
CA GLN A 83 -10.65 -5.80 0.12
C GLN A 83 -10.96 -4.38 -0.37
N GLU A 84 -11.91 -3.68 0.25
CA GLU A 84 -12.24 -2.30 -0.15
C GLU A 84 -11.07 -1.34 0.07
N ILE A 85 -10.31 -1.52 1.15
CA ILE A 85 -9.09 -0.75 1.41
C ILE A 85 -7.98 -1.10 0.41
N TRP A 86 -7.88 -2.38 0.01
CA TRP A 86 -6.95 -2.82 -1.00
C TRP A 86 -7.26 -2.24 -2.38
N GLU A 87 -8.52 -2.26 -2.81
CA GLU A 87 -8.95 -1.62 -4.06
C GLU A 87 -8.71 -0.10 -4.03
N SER A 88 -8.95 0.54 -2.88
CA SER A 88 -8.63 1.95 -2.69
C SER A 88 -7.14 2.23 -2.80
N THR A 89 -6.31 1.35 -2.24
CA THR A 89 -4.85 1.40 -2.36
C THR A 89 -4.43 1.29 -3.81
N LYS A 90 -4.95 0.29 -4.55
CA LYS A 90 -4.65 0.11 -5.98
C LYS A 90 -5.01 1.33 -6.83
N ARG A 91 -6.20 1.87 -6.59
CA ARG A 91 -6.66 3.11 -7.23
C ARG A 91 -5.72 4.29 -6.95
N ASN A 92 -5.29 4.49 -5.71
CA ASN A 92 -4.39 5.59 -5.34
C ASN A 92 -3.00 5.44 -5.98
N VAL A 93 -2.50 4.21 -6.08
CA VAL A 93 -1.26 3.93 -6.83
C VAL A 93 -1.44 4.26 -8.31
N GLY A 94 -2.55 3.83 -8.91
CA GLY A 94 -2.90 4.19 -10.29
C GLY A 94 -2.96 5.70 -10.49
N LEU A 95 -3.64 6.45 -9.61
CA LEU A 95 -3.67 7.91 -9.64
C LEU A 95 -2.28 8.55 -9.53
N THR A 96 -1.38 7.94 -8.77
CA THR A 96 -0.03 8.46 -8.55
C THR A 96 0.90 8.20 -9.75
N LEU A 97 0.78 7.02 -10.38
CA LEU A 97 1.76 6.55 -11.36
C LEU A 97 1.23 6.50 -12.80
N HIS A 98 -0.09 6.60 -13.02
CA HIS A 98 -0.64 6.66 -14.36
C HIS A 98 -0.12 7.90 -15.11
N GLY A 99 0.37 7.70 -16.34
CA GLY A 99 1.01 8.75 -17.13
C GLY A 99 2.47 9.03 -16.77
N HIS A 100 3.02 8.43 -15.69
CA HIS A 100 4.45 8.46 -15.44
C HIS A 100 5.19 7.73 -16.57
N LYS A 101 6.34 8.25 -17.02
CA LYS A 101 7.09 7.73 -18.19
C LYS A 101 7.37 6.22 -18.14
N GLU A 102 7.63 5.68 -16.95
CA GLU A 102 7.90 4.25 -16.71
C GLU A 102 6.64 3.37 -16.86
N PHE A 103 5.45 3.97 -16.76
CA PHE A 103 4.16 3.28 -16.74
C PHE A 103 3.19 3.71 -17.85
N VAL A 104 3.62 4.56 -18.80
CA VAL A 104 2.78 5.10 -19.88
C VAL A 104 2.12 4.02 -20.74
N ARG A 105 2.72 2.83 -20.82
CA ARG A 105 2.19 1.69 -21.59
C ARG A 105 1.00 0.97 -20.92
N TRP A 106 0.71 1.26 -19.66
CA TRP A 106 -0.29 0.55 -18.88
C TRP A 106 -1.62 1.31 -18.84
N SER A 107 -2.69 0.59 -19.20
CA SER A 107 -4.06 1.10 -19.16
C SER A 107 -4.60 1.15 -17.73
N TRP A 108 -5.65 1.95 -17.52
CA TRP A 108 -6.33 2.06 -16.22
C TRP A 108 -6.85 0.73 -15.69
N GLN A 109 -7.31 -0.15 -16.57
CA GLN A 109 -7.84 -1.47 -16.21
C GLN A 109 -6.76 -2.35 -15.56
N GLN A 110 -5.51 -2.23 -16.00
CA GLN A 110 -4.40 -3.04 -15.50
C GLN A 110 -3.97 -2.65 -14.08
N TRP A 111 -4.21 -1.40 -13.66
CA TRP A 111 -3.91 -0.96 -12.28
C TRP A 111 -4.74 -1.66 -11.22
N GLN A 112 -5.91 -2.19 -11.58
CA GLN A 112 -6.73 -3.03 -10.68
C GLN A 112 -6.34 -4.52 -10.75
N GLY A 113 -5.54 -4.90 -11.75
CA GLY A 113 -5.03 -6.26 -11.94
C GLY A 113 -3.83 -6.59 -11.06
N ASN A 114 -3.10 -7.65 -11.45
CA ASN A 114 -1.88 -8.10 -10.79
C ASN A 114 -0.69 -7.23 -11.24
N TRP A 115 0.10 -6.74 -10.28
CA TRP A 115 1.22 -5.83 -10.52
C TRP A 115 2.56 -6.54 -10.77
N TYR A 116 2.59 -7.88 -10.71
CA TYR A 116 3.77 -8.66 -11.07
C TYR A 116 4.27 -8.31 -12.47
N ASP A 117 3.36 -8.07 -13.42
CA ASP A 117 3.70 -7.70 -14.80
C ASP A 117 4.29 -6.28 -14.94
N PHE A 118 4.15 -5.46 -13.91
CA PHE A 118 4.62 -4.07 -13.92
C PHE A 118 6.10 -3.98 -13.54
N CYS A 119 6.59 -4.94 -12.76
CA CYS A 119 7.97 -5.05 -12.31
C CYS A 119 8.88 -5.60 -13.43
#